data_AF-A0A7L4Z3X5-F1
#
_entry.id   AF-A0A7L4Z3X5-F1
#
_cell.length_a   1.000
_cell.length_b   1.000
_cell.length_c   1.000
_cell.angle_alpha   90.00
_cell.angle_beta   90.00
_cell.angle_gamma   90.00
#
_symmetry.space_group_name_H-M   'P 1'
#
loop_
_entity.id
_entity.type
_entity.pdbx_description
1 polymer ?
#
loop_
_entity_poly.entity_id
_entity_poly.type
_entity_poly.pdbx_seq_one_letter_code
_entity_poly.pdbx_strand_id
1 'polypeptide(L)'
;MNEPVRIDSLPAPVVTLLRAVHDALDLPLPGLTDADERAYHVLMHDRASHARITLAGVLADRHDLGPAAAMLREWTAGAPVTYTPWIDRGGAV
;
A
#
# COMPACT_ATOMS: atom_id res chain seq x y z
N MET A 1 -10.14 -22.13 10.10
CA MET A 1 -9.50 -20.81 10.33
C MET A 1 -8.04 -21.09 10.57
N ASN A 2 -7.14 -20.49 9.77
CA ASN A 2 -5.71 -20.56 10.06
C ASN A 2 -5.40 -19.68 11.27
N GLU A 3 -4.50 -20.16 12.12
CA GLU A 3 -3.98 -19.38 13.24
C GLU A 3 -3.26 -18.12 12.72
N PRO A 4 -3.39 -16.96 13.38
CA PRO A 4 -2.72 -15.74 12.94
C PRO A 4 -1.20 -15.92 12.99
N VAL A 5 -0.54 -15.77 11.84
CA VAL A 5 0.91 -15.79 11.75
C VAL A 5 1.45 -14.45 12.23
N ARG A 6 2.39 -14.48 13.17
CA ARG A 6 3.05 -13.29 13.68
C ARG A 6 4.12 -12.84 12.67
N ILE A 7 4.21 -11.53 12.39
CA ILE A 7 5.14 -11.01 11.38
C ILE A 7 6.61 -11.27 11.72
N ASP A 8 6.94 -11.37 13.01
CA ASP A 8 8.27 -11.67 13.54
C ASP A 8 8.71 -13.13 13.33
N SER A 9 7.79 -14.05 12.99
CA SER A 9 8.11 -15.43 12.64
C SER A 9 8.40 -15.66 11.15
N LEU A 10 8.21 -14.63 10.31
CA LEU A 10 8.42 -14.72 8.87
C LEU A 10 9.89 -14.42 8.49
N PRO A 11 10.40 -14.99 7.38
CA PRO A 11 11.70 -14.61 6.84
C PRO A 11 11.77 -13.11 6.56
N ALA A 12 12.91 -12.49 6.87
CA ALA A 12 13.10 -11.03 6.70
C ALA A 12 12.74 -10.48 5.30
N PRO A 13 13.02 -11.18 4.17
CA PRO A 13 12.59 -10.71 2.86
C PRO A 13 11.06 -10.69 2.68
N VAL A 14 10.35 -11.64 3.29
CA VAL A 14 8.88 -11.68 3.28
C VAL A 14 8.32 -10.50 4.07
N VAL A 15 8.85 -10.26 5.27
CA VAL A 15 8.46 -9.10 6.10
C VAL A 15 8.69 -7.79 5.35
N THR A 16 9.81 -7.68 4.64
CA THR A 16 10.16 -6.47 3.87
C THR A 16 9.17 -6.23 2.74
N LEU A 17 8.78 -7.27 2.01
CA LEU A 17 7.77 -7.18 0.96
C LEU A 17 6.38 -6.83 1.53
N LEU A 18 5.95 -7.49 2.60
CA LEU A 18 4.66 -7.21 3.24
C LEU A 18 4.59 -5.77 3.78
N ARG A 19 5.69 -5.24 4.33
CA ARG A 19 5.77 -3.83 4.71
C ARG A 19 5.66 -2.91 3.50
N ALA A 20 6.33 -3.20 2.39
CA ALA A 20 6.20 -2.41 1.17
C ALA A 20 4.75 -2.42 0.63
N VAL A 21 4.06 -3.56 0.70
CA VAL A 21 2.63 -3.65 0.34
C VAL A 21 1.77 -2.83 1.28
N HIS A 22 2.00 -2.93 2.59
CA HIS A 22 1.31 -2.10 3.58
C HIS A 22 1.49 -0.62 3.28
N ASP A 23 2.73 -0.15 3.15
CA ASP A 23 3.05 1.27 2.93
C ASP A 23 2.47 1.80 1.60
N ALA A 24 2.34 0.95 0.58
CA ALA A 24 1.69 1.31 -0.66
C ALA A 24 0.18 1.54 -0.48
N LEU A 25 -0.49 0.69 0.31
CA LEU A 25 -1.94 0.70 0.49
C LEU A 25 -2.40 1.56 1.67
N ASP A 26 -1.49 1.93 2.57
CA ASP A 26 -1.75 2.80 3.72
C ASP A 26 -1.84 4.26 3.27
N LEU A 27 -3.02 4.60 2.75
CA LEU A 27 -3.36 5.95 2.32
C LEU A 27 -4.28 6.61 3.35
N PRO A 28 -4.04 7.88 3.70
CA PRO A 28 -4.99 8.61 4.54
C PRO A 28 -6.34 8.72 3.84
N LEU A 29 -7.43 8.77 4.60
CA LEU A 29 -8.74 9.05 4.02
C LEU A 29 -8.73 10.44 3.37
N PRO A 30 -9.43 10.64 2.24
CA PRO A 30 -9.53 11.94 1.60
C PRO A 30 -10.44 12.89 2.35
N GLY A 31 -10.21 14.18 2.19
CA GLY A 31 -11.18 15.21 2.51
C GLY A 31 -12.50 15.02 1.75
N LEU A 32 -13.55 15.68 2.20
CA LEU A 32 -14.93 15.46 1.73
C LEU A 32 -15.27 16.20 0.41
N THR A 33 -14.26 16.61 -0.36
CA THR A 33 -14.51 17.24 -1.67
C THR A 33 -14.47 16.18 -2.76
N ASP A 34 -15.32 16.33 -3.78
CA ASP A 34 -15.30 15.43 -4.95
C ASP A 34 -13.91 15.33 -5.60
N ALA A 35 -13.12 16.41 -5.54
CA ALA A 35 -11.77 16.44 -6.07
C ALA A 35 -10.80 15.58 -5.24
N ASP A 36 -10.86 15.70 -3.90
CA ASP A 36 -10.04 14.89 -2.99
C ASP A 36 -10.42 13.41 -3.07
N GLU A 37 -11.72 13.09 -3.06
CA GLU A 37 -12.22 11.73 -3.18
C GLU A 37 -11.78 11.09 -4.50
N ARG A 38 -11.91 11.82 -5.62
CA ARG A 38 -11.45 11.33 -6.93
C ARG A 38 -9.95 11.09 -6.95
N ALA A 39 -9.15 12.02 -6.45
CA ALA A 39 -7.70 11.89 -6.39
C ALA A 39 -7.27 10.71 -5.52
N TYR A 40 -7.94 10.49 -4.38
CA TYR A 40 -7.75 9.30 -3.55
C TYR A 40 -8.09 8.02 -4.28
N HIS A 41 -9.23 7.95 -4.97
CA HIS A 41 -9.63 6.75 -5.69
C HIS A 41 -8.66 6.38 -6.81
N VAL A 42 -8.20 7.36 -7.58
CA VAL A 42 -7.18 7.16 -8.61
C VAL A 42 -5.88 6.65 -7.98
N LEU A 43 -5.39 7.32 -6.95
CA LEU A 43 -4.13 6.92 -6.29
C LEU A 43 -4.21 5.52 -5.68
N MET A 44 -5.31 5.22 -4.98
CA MET A 44 -5.52 3.91 -4.37
C MET A 44 -5.61 2.80 -5.42
N HIS A 45 -6.30 3.07 -6.54
CA HIS A 45 -6.37 2.13 -7.66
C HIS A 45 -4.99 1.81 -8.24
N ASP A 46 -4.19 2.84 -8.50
CA ASP A 46 -2.86 2.69 -9.08
C ASP A 46 -1.93 1.93 -8.14
N ARG A 47 -1.86 2.33 -6.86
CA ARG A 47 -1.01 1.66 -5.86
C ARG A 47 -1.45 0.23 -5.57
N ALA A 48 -2.74 -0.06 -5.57
CA ALA A 48 -3.24 -1.42 -5.46
C ALA A 48 -2.89 -2.27 -6.69
N SER A 49 -2.95 -1.70 -7.88
CA SER A 49 -2.54 -2.37 -9.12
C SER A 49 -1.03 -2.69 -9.11
N HIS A 50 -0.20 -1.74 -8.69
CA HIS A 50 1.24 -1.92 -8.47
C HIS A 50 1.57 -3.03 -7.48
N ALA A 51 0.91 -3.05 -6.32
CA ALA A 51 1.08 -4.10 -5.32
C ALA A 51 0.66 -5.47 -5.88
N ARG A 52 -0.47 -5.54 -6.58
CA ARG A 52 -0.96 -6.77 -7.21
C ARG A 52 0.01 -7.31 -8.27
N ILE A 53 0.54 -6.46 -9.14
CA ILE A 53 1.52 -6.85 -10.16
C ILE A 53 2.79 -7.38 -9.50
N THR A 54 3.29 -6.68 -8.48
CA THR A 54 4.49 -7.10 -7.73
C THR A 54 4.30 -8.48 -7.09
N LEU A 55 3.17 -8.69 -6.42
CA LEU A 55 2.85 -9.97 -5.78
C LEU A 55 2.63 -11.09 -6.81
N ALA A 56 2.02 -10.78 -7.95
CA ALA A 56 1.87 -11.75 -9.05
C ALA A 56 3.23 -12.22 -9.56
N GLY A 57 4.18 -11.31 -9.78
CA GLY A 57 5.54 -11.68 -10.21
C GLY A 57 6.28 -12.55 -9.18
N VAL A 58 6.08 -12.31 -7.88
CA VAL A 58 6.64 -13.17 -6.83
C VAL A 58 5.99 -14.56 -6.80
N LEU A 59 4.66 -14.62 -6.85
CA LEU A 59 3.90 -15.85 -6.64
C LEU A 59 3.87 -16.74 -7.88
N ALA A 60 3.69 -16.15 -9.07
CA ALA A 60 3.58 -16.87 -10.34
C ALA A 60 4.95 -17.03 -11.02
N ASP A 61 5.75 -15.96 -11.06
CA ASP A 61 6.97 -15.90 -11.86
C ASP A 61 8.26 -16.06 -11.03
N ARG A 62 8.11 -16.32 -9.73
CA ARG A 62 9.22 -16.61 -8.79
C ARG A 62 10.25 -15.48 -8.70
N HIS A 63 9.82 -14.23 -8.89
CA HIS A 63 10.68 -13.06 -8.68
C HIS A 63 11.24 -13.02 -7.25
N ASP A 64 12.47 -12.52 -7.13
CA ASP A 64 13.12 -12.34 -5.85
C ASP A 64 12.38 -11.29 -4.99
N LEU A 65 12.19 -11.63 -3.71
CA LEU A 65 11.42 -10.82 -2.76
C LEU A 65 12.03 -9.43 -2.50
N GLY A 66 13.37 -9.35 -2.43
CA GLY A 66 14.09 -8.10 -2.19
C GLY A 66 13.89 -7.08 -3.31
N PRO A 67 14.24 -7.41 -4.57
CA PRO A 67 13.98 -6.56 -5.73
C PRO A 67 12.50 -6.20 -5.90
N ALA A 68 11.59 -7.14 -5.67
CA ALA A 68 10.14 -6.88 -5.72
C ALA A 68 9.72 -5.81 -4.70
N ALA A 69 10.22 -5.89 -3.46
CA ALA A 69 9.95 -4.90 -2.44
C ALA A 69 10.55 -3.52 -2.77
N ALA A 70 11.77 -3.49 -3.34
CA ALA A 70 12.41 -2.24 -3.77
C ALA A 70 11.63 -1.56 -4.89
N MET A 71 11.21 -2.32 -5.90
CA MET A 71 10.41 -1.82 -7.02
C MET A 71 9.08 -1.24 -6.55
N LEU A 72 8.38 -1.93 -5.64
CA LEU A 72 7.11 -1.41 -5.11
C LEU A 72 7.31 -0.09 -4.35
N ARG A 73 8.37 0.03 -3.55
CA ARG A 73 8.71 1.29 -2.86
C ARG A 73 8.99 2.43 -3.82
N GLU A 74 9.70 2.15 -4.92
CA GLU A 74 9.97 3.14 -5.96
C GLU A 74 8.68 3.63 -6.62
N TRP A 75 7.78 2.71 -6.97
CA TRP A 75 6.46 3.06 -7.50
C TRP A 75 5.60 3.85 -6.50
N THR A 76 5.63 3.48 -5.21
CA THR A 76 4.94 4.23 -4.16
C THR A 76 5.50 5.64 -4.02
N ALA A 77 6.83 5.81 -4.08
CA ALA A 77 7.48 7.12 -4.02
C ALA A 77 7.16 7.99 -5.25
N GLY A 78 7.02 7.37 -6.42
CA GLY A 78 6.63 8.05 -7.67
C GLY A 78 5.17 8.51 -7.71
N ALA A 79 4.32 8.03 -6.81
CA ALA A 79 2.91 8.37 -6.72
C ALA A 79 2.56 8.92 -5.33
N PRO A 80 2.98 10.14 -4.96
CA PRO A 80 2.71 10.72 -3.64
C PRO A 80 1.23 11.06 -3.45
N VAL A 81 0.82 11.24 -2.18
CA VAL A 81 -0.50 11.78 -1.82
C VAL A 81 -0.58 13.24 -2.26
N THR A 82 -1.62 13.59 -3.02
CA THR A 82 -1.82 14.94 -3.57
C THR A 82 -3.16 15.57 -3.18
N TYR A 83 -4.08 14.79 -2.60
CA TYR A 83 -5.33 15.29 -2.02
C TYR A 83 -5.13 15.76 -0.59
N THR A 84 -6.09 16.54 -0.08
CA THR A 84 -6.12 16.95 1.32
C THR A 84 -6.54 15.77 2.20
N PRO A 85 -5.72 15.30 3.16
CA PRO A 85 -6.12 14.25 4.08
C PRO A 85 -7.28 14.69 4.99
N TRP A 86 -8.18 13.78 5.30
CA TRP A 86 -9.17 13.95 6.34
C TRP A 86 -8.49 13.99 7.72
N ILE A 87 -8.96 14.89 8.57
CA ILE A 87 -8.52 15.02 9.96
C ILE A 87 -9.78 14.91 10.83
N ASP A 88 -9.76 13.98 11.79
CA ASP A 88 -10.78 13.95 12.83
C ASP A 88 -10.64 15.20 13.68
N ARG A 89 -11.55 16.16 13.51
CA ARG A 89 -11.58 17.37 14.34
C ARG A 89 -12.40 17.21 15.62
N GLY A 90 -12.87 15.99 15.91
CA GLY A 90 -13.84 15.75 16.96
C GLY A 90 -15.17 16.39 16.57
N GLY A 91 -16.09 15.60 16.01
CA GLY A 91 -17.43 16.08 15.67
C GLY A 91 -18.11 16.80 16.85
N ALA A 92 -19.08 17.68 16.54
CA ALA A 92 -19.83 18.45 17.54
C ALA A 92 -20.31 17.55 18.68
N VAL A 93 -19.84 17.86 19.90
CA VAL A 93 -20.35 17.32 21.16
C VAL A 93 -21.75 17.85 21.48
#